data_AF-K9ZYT9-F1
#
_entry.id   AF-K9ZYT9-F1
#
_cell.length_a   1.000
_cell.length_b   1.000
_cell.length_c   1.000
_cell.angle_alpha   90.00
_cell.angle_beta   90.00
_cell.angle_gamma   90.00
#
_symmetry.space_group_name_H-M   'P 1'
#
loop_
_entity.id
_entity.type
_entity.pdbx_description
1 polymer ?
#
loop_
_entity_poly.entity_id
_entity_poly.type
_entity_poly.pdbx_seq_one_letter_code
_entity_poly.pdbx_strand_id
1 'polypeptide(L)'
;MTLTLPERLSARLYAEFWYRALRTWDVREVKTPSAYSLSTSYHYEREFDTLGQCGPERVTYLRTPIGEYTEREVGRQISLMVRYGTPETVQLGRMLERIRGDVAPQSLVREGGRWITPTERAVRYGVAVLTLAVRLRDGSAESALNILQNELAVKAG
;
A
#
# COMPACT_ATOMS: atom_id res chain seq x y z
N MET A 1 -14.68 -3.41 26.62
CA MET A 1 -14.32 -4.72 26.01
C MET A 1 -12.82 -4.88 26.10
N THR A 2 -12.34 -5.81 26.94
CA THR A 2 -10.91 -6.15 27.04
C THR A 2 -10.55 -7.08 25.89
N LEU A 3 -9.90 -6.53 24.86
CA LEU A 3 -9.35 -7.32 23.74
C LEU A 3 -8.37 -8.37 24.26
N THR A 4 -8.47 -9.58 23.74
CA THR A 4 -7.62 -10.70 24.12
C THR A 4 -6.21 -10.56 23.54
N LEU A 5 -5.20 -11.12 24.21
CA LEU A 5 -3.82 -11.16 23.71
C LEU A 5 -3.67 -11.70 22.26
N PRO A 6 -4.36 -12.77 21.83
CA PRO A 6 -4.27 -13.25 20.45
C PRO A 6 -4.80 -12.24 19.44
N GLU A 7 -5.88 -11.52 19.73
CA GLU A 7 -6.44 -10.52 18.80
C GLU A 7 -5.45 -9.37 18.54
N ARG A 8 -4.78 -8.90 19.61
CA ARG A 8 -3.74 -7.86 19.48
C ARG A 8 -2.55 -8.37 18.68
N LEU A 9 -2.11 -9.60 18.91
CA LEU A 9 -1.03 -10.22 18.14
C LEU A 9 -1.41 -10.32 16.66
N SER A 10 -2.61 -10.83 16.36
CA SER A 10 -3.12 -10.95 14.99
C SER A 10 -3.19 -9.59 14.29
N ALA A 11 -3.69 -8.54 14.95
CA ALA A 11 -3.74 -7.20 14.38
C ALA A 11 -2.34 -6.66 14.02
N ARG A 12 -1.35 -6.88 14.88
CA ARG A 12 0.05 -6.48 14.64
C ARG A 12 0.67 -7.23 13.47
N LEU A 13 0.50 -8.54 13.42
CA LEU A 13 0.99 -9.38 12.33
C LEU A 13 0.31 -9.03 11.00
N TYR A 14 -0.97 -8.67 11.05
CA TYR A 14 -1.72 -8.25 9.88
C TYR A 14 -1.23 -6.91 9.34
N ALA A 15 -0.94 -5.94 10.22
CA ALA A 15 -0.30 -4.70 9.84
C ALA A 15 1.10 -4.93 9.26
N GLU A 16 1.90 -5.83 9.86
CA GLU A 16 3.22 -6.22 9.34
C GLU A 16 3.13 -6.83 7.94
N PHE A 17 2.13 -7.68 7.68
CA PHE A 17 1.92 -8.28 6.36
C PHE A 17 1.69 -7.20 5.29
N TRP A 18 0.74 -6.32 5.53
CA TRP A 18 0.45 -5.21 4.63
C TRP A 18 1.64 -4.24 4.50
N TYR A 19 2.40 -4.04 5.57
CA TYR A 19 3.60 -3.20 5.57
C TYR A 19 4.68 -3.77 4.66
N ARG A 20 4.96 -5.07 4.79
CA ARG A 20 5.91 -5.78 3.93
C ARG A 20 5.46 -5.77 2.49
N ALA A 21 4.18 -6.04 2.23
CA ALA A 21 3.62 -5.97 0.89
C ALA A 21 3.93 -4.62 0.23
N LEU A 22 3.66 -3.50 0.92
CA LEU A 22 3.92 -2.15 0.39
C LEU A 22 5.40 -1.83 0.12
N ARG A 23 6.32 -2.59 0.73
CA ARG A 23 7.77 -2.49 0.47
C ARG A 23 8.19 -3.41 -0.68
N THR A 24 7.61 -4.60 -0.77
CA THR A 24 7.96 -5.62 -1.75
C THR A 24 6.91 -5.68 -2.85
N TRP A 25 7.02 -4.74 -3.79
CA TRP A 25 6.22 -4.74 -5.00
C TRP A 25 6.63 -5.87 -5.93
N ASP A 26 5.66 -6.63 -6.44
CA ASP A 26 5.88 -7.68 -7.42
C ASP A 26 5.77 -7.09 -8.82
N VAL A 27 6.89 -7.02 -9.55
CA VAL A 27 6.92 -6.50 -10.92
C VAL A 27 6.57 -7.63 -11.87
N ARG A 28 5.47 -7.48 -12.62
CA ARG A 28 5.09 -8.44 -13.67
C ARG A 28 5.11 -7.77 -15.03
N GLU A 29 5.68 -8.46 -16.01
CA GLU A 29 5.52 -8.08 -17.40
C GLU A 29 4.15 -8.55 -17.87
N VAL A 30 3.25 -7.61 -18.15
CA VAL A 30 1.94 -7.93 -18.70
C VAL A 30 1.98 -7.56 -20.18
N LYS A 31 1.65 -8.53 -21.04
CA LYS A 31 1.34 -8.23 -22.44
C LYS A 31 -0.01 -7.52 -22.47
N THR A 32 -0.02 -6.21 -22.24
CA THR A 32 -1.21 -5.41 -22.54
C THR A 32 -1.39 -5.44 -24.06
N PRO A 33 -2.59 -5.76 -24.57
CA PRO A 33 -2.86 -5.52 -25.98
C PRO A 33 -2.68 -4.02 -26.20
N SER A 34 -1.69 -3.66 -27.01
CA SER A 34 -1.38 -2.30 -27.36
C SER A 34 -2.69 -1.56 -27.70
N ALA A 35 -2.95 -0.44 -27.01
CA ALA A 35 -4.13 0.38 -27.25
C ALA A 35 -4.20 0.97 -28.68
N TYR A 36 -3.19 0.68 -29.53
CA TYR A 36 -3.16 1.02 -30.94
C TYR A 36 -3.80 -0.02 -31.87
N SER A 37 -4.41 -1.10 -31.36
CA SER A 37 -5.09 -2.11 -32.21
C SER A 37 -6.57 -1.82 -32.50
N LEU A 38 -6.96 -0.54 -32.52
CA LEU A 38 -8.27 -0.09 -33.00
C LEU A 38 -8.12 1.22 -33.79
N SER A 39 -7.41 1.18 -34.91
CA SER A 39 -7.65 2.17 -35.98
C SER A 39 -7.73 1.47 -37.33
N THR A 40 -8.98 1.32 -37.74
CA THR A 40 -9.49 1.30 -39.11
C THR A 40 -8.49 1.85 -40.13
N SER A 41 -8.29 1.05 -41.18
CA SER A 41 -7.67 1.39 -42.45
C SER A 41 -7.84 2.85 -42.89
N TYR A 42 -6.78 3.65 -42.76
CA TYR A 42 -6.54 4.78 -43.64
C TYR A 42 -5.06 4.73 -44.05
N HIS A 43 -4.84 4.38 -45.31
CA HIS A 43 -3.58 4.57 -45.99
C HIS A 43 -3.23 6.06 -45.95
N TYR A 44 -2.18 6.41 -45.22
CA TYR A 44 -1.36 7.56 -45.57
C TYR A 44 0.09 7.13 -45.44
N GLU A 45 0.73 7.00 -46.59
CA GLU A 45 2.17 6.92 -46.74
C GLU A 45 2.79 8.14 -46.04
N ARG A 46 3.42 7.89 -44.89
CA ARG A 46 4.38 8.83 -44.33
C ARG A 46 5.38 8.01 -43.54
N GLU A 47 6.56 7.85 -44.14
CA GLU A 47 7.77 7.40 -43.47
C GLU A 47 8.01 8.29 -42.25
N PHE A 48 7.61 7.81 -41.08
CA PHE A 48 8.14 8.27 -39.81
C PHE A 48 8.83 7.08 -39.16
N ASP A 49 10.14 7.08 -39.30
CA ASP A 49 11.07 6.34 -38.47
C ASP A 49 10.94 6.85 -37.03
N THR A 50 10.07 6.22 -36.24
CA THR A 50 10.17 6.24 -34.77
C THR A 50 10.25 4.80 -34.30
N LEU A 51 11.42 4.21 -34.54
CA LEU A 51 11.87 2.95 -33.94
C LEU A 51 11.93 3.10 -32.41
N GLY A 52 10.81 2.81 -31.77
CA GLY A 52 10.70 2.61 -30.34
C GLY A 52 9.55 1.66 -30.11
N GLN A 53 9.77 0.37 -30.40
CA GLN A 53 8.83 -0.67 -30.00
C GLN A 53 8.68 -0.55 -28.48
N CYS A 54 7.54 0.01 -28.05
CA CYS A 54 7.15 0.01 -26.65
C CYS A 54 6.92 -1.45 -26.31
N GLY A 55 7.93 -2.08 -25.71
CA GLY A 55 7.86 -3.45 -25.21
C GLY A 55 6.68 -3.62 -24.25
N PRO A 56 6.35 -4.86 -23.87
CA PRO A 56 5.21 -5.12 -22.97
C PRO A 56 5.24 -4.18 -21.77
N GLU A 57 4.10 -3.55 -21.47
CA GLU A 57 3.99 -2.62 -20.36
C GLU A 57 4.28 -3.38 -19.06
N ARG A 58 5.35 -2.98 -18.37
CA ARG A 58 5.66 -3.52 -17.05
C ARG A 58 4.68 -2.92 -16.06
N VAL A 59 3.80 -3.76 -15.53
CA VAL A 59 2.84 -3.34 -14.51
C VAL A 59 3.29 -3.91 -13.17
N THR A 60 3.48 -3.01 -12.22
CA THR A 60 3.85 -3.36 -10.85
C THR A 60 2.59 -3.64 -10.03
N TYR A 61 2.54 -4.81 -9.39
CA TYR A 61 1.43 -5.25 -8.56
C TYR A 61 1.85 -5.39 -7.09
N LEU A 62 0.92 -5.01 -6.21
CA LEU A 62 0.96 -5.27 -4.79
C LEU A 62 0.16 -6.54 -4.50
N ARG A 63 0.82 -7.59 -4.03
CA ARG A 63 0.11 -8.76 -3.51
C ARG A 63 -0.33 -8.51 -2.08
N THR A 64 -1.63 -8.60 -1.84
CA THR A 64 -2.26 -8.38 -0.53
C THR A 64 -3.06 -9.61 -0.13
N PRO A 65 -3.48 -9.74 1.14
CA PRO A 65 -4.27 -10.89 1.59
C PRO A 65 -5.60 -11.06 0.84
N ILE A 66 -6.11 -9.97 0.28
CA ILE A 66 -7.45 -9.91 -0.33
C ILE A 66 -7.41 -9.85 -1.86
N GLY A 67 -6.23 -9.80 -2.47
CA GLY A 67 -6.07 -9.71 -3.91
C GLY A 67 -4.83 -8.94 -4.36
N GLU A 68 -4.79 -8.62 -5.64
CA GLU A 68 -3.72 -7.85 -6.25
C GLU A 68 -4.19 -6.44 -6.56
N TYR A 69 -3.38 -5.45 -6.21
CA TYR A 69 -3.62 -4.05 -6.55
C TYR A 69 -2.50 -3.53 -7.43
N THR A 70 -2.81 -2.70 -8.42
CA THR A 70 -1.77 -2.03 -9.21
C THR A 70 -1.10 -0.93 -8.39
N GLU A 71 0.16 -0.64 -8.71
CA GLU A 71 0.87 0.51 -8.14
C GLU A 71 0.09 1.82 -8.34
N ARG A 72 -0.59 1.95 -9.48
CA ARG A 72 -1.41 3.12 -9.80
C ARG A 72 -2.60 3.28 -8.85
N GLU A 73 -3.30 2.20 -8.50
CA GLU A 73 -4.45 2.24 -7.58
C GLU A 73 -4.03 2.63 -6.17
N VAL A 74 -2.99 1.97 -5.66
CA VAL A 74 -2.43 2.25 -4.34
C VAL A 74 -1.86 3.66 -4.28
N GLY A 75 -1.09 4.06 -5.30
CA GLY A 75 -0.53 5.41 -5.42
C GLY A 75 -1.60 6.49 -5.48
N ARG A 76 -2.73 6.22 -6.15
CA ARG A 76 -3.90 7.12 -6.17
C ARG A 76 -4.48 7.28 -4.76
N GLN A 77 -4.68 6.19 -4.02
CA GLN A 77 -5.23 6.27 -2.65
C GLN A 77 -4.31 7.05 -1.70
N ILE A 78 -3.00 6.80 -1.75
CA ILE A 78 -2.01 7.55 -0.97
C ILE A 78 -2.04 9.04 -1.35
N SER A 79 -2.09 9.36 -2.65
CA SER A 79 -2.18 10.73 -3.13
C SER A 79 -3.44 11.43 -2.63
N LEU A 80 -4.58 10.74 -2.61
CA LEU A 80 -5.84 11.28 -2.07
C LEU A 80 -5.74 11.54 -0.56
N MET A 81 -5.09 10.65 0.20
CA MET A 81 -4.84 10.86 1.63
C MET A 81 -4.00 12.11 1.88
N VAL A 82 -2.94 12.32 1.10
CA VAL A 82 -2.02 13.47 1.25
C VAL A 82 -2.66 14.78 0.81
N ARG A 83 -3.46 14.79 -0.26
CA ARG A 83 -4.01 16.02 -0.85
C ARG A 83 -5.34 16.47 -0.25
N TYR A 84 -6.19 15.53 0.15
CA TYR A 84 -7.58 15.81 0.55
C TYR A 84 -7.98 15.21 1.90
N GLY A 85 -7.03 14.62 2.63
CA GLY A 85 -7.29 14.04 3.94
C GLY A 85 -7.44 15.09 5.05
N THR A 86 -7.96 14.65 6.20
CA THR A 86 -7.83 15.39 7.46
C THR A 86 -6.36 15.54 7.85
N PRO A 87 -5.97 16.48 8.74
CA PRO A 87 -4.57 16.64 9.16
C PRO A 87 -3.91 15.32 9.60
N GLU A 88 -4.63 14.47 10.32
CA GLU A 88 -4.18 13.14 10.71
C GLU A 88 -4.00 12.21 9.50
N THR A 89 -4.99 12.15 8.59
CA THR A 89 -4.91 11.35 7.37
C THR A 89 -3.74 11.78 6.47
N VAL A 90 -3.46 13.07 6.39
CA VAL A 90 -2.33 13.62 5.64
C VAL A 90 -1.00 13.13 6.22
N GLN A 91 -0.87 13.10 7.55
CA GLN A 91 0.32 12.55 8.20
C GLN A 91 0.50 11.06 7.88
N LEU A 92 -0.57 10.27 7.95
CA LEU A 92 -0.54 8.85 7.58
C LEU A 92 -0.15 8.68 6.10
N GLY A 93 -0.70 9.50 5.21
CA GLY A 93 -0.35 9.51 3.78
C GLY A 93 1.14 9.76 3.54
N ARG A 94 1.72 10.77 4.21
CA ARG A 94 3.16 11.06 4.14
C ARG A 94 4.01 9.90 4.69
N MET A 95 3.53 9.19 5.71
CA MET A 95 4.20 8.00 6.22
C MET A 95 4.20 6.87 5.18
N LEU A 96 3.11 6.66 4.45
CA LEU A 96 3.02 5.67 3.36
C LEU A 96 3.96 6.02 2.20
N GLU A 97 4.12 7.29 1.85
CA GLU A 97 5.11 7.72 0.85
C GLU A 97 6.55 7.37 1.27
N ARG A 98 6.88 7.51 2.57
CA ARG A 98 8.20 7.10 3.08
C ARG A 98 8.43 5.60 3.01
N ILE A 99 7.38 4.78 3.15
CA ILE A 99 7.48 3.32 2.97
C ILE A 99 7.84 3.02 1.51
N ARG A 100 7.13 3.65 0.56
CA ARG A 100 7.41 3.49 -0.88
C ARG A 100 8.79 3.99 -1.28
N GLY A 101 9.27 5.06 -0.64
CA GLY A 101 10.61 5.61 -0.88
C GLY A 101 11.75 4.91 -0.12
N ASP A 102 11.50 3.75 0.51
CA ASP A 102 12.49 2.98 1.28
C ASP A 102 13.17 3.73 2.46
N VAL A 103 12.54 4.79 2.97
CA VAL A 103 13.05 5.59 4.11
C VAL A 103 12.42 5.13 5.45
N ALA A 104 11.54 4.12 5.41
CA ALA A 104 10.85 3.57 6.57
C ALA A 104 11.60 2.35 7.17
N PRO A 105 11.31 1.95 8.43
CA PRO A 105 11.92 0.77 9.05
C PRO A 105 11.73 -0.52 8.20
N GLN A 106 12.62 -1.49 8.26
CA GLN A 106 12.45 -2.71 7.45
C GLN A 106 11.25 -3.59 7.90
N SER A 107 10.92 -3.54 9.18
CA SER A 107 9.84 -4.29 9.82
C SER A 107 9.17 -3.41 10.88
N LEU A 108 7.89 -3.61 11.16
CA LEU A 108 7.18 -3.00 12.28
C LEU A 108 7.19 -3.90 13.52
N VAL A 109 7.30 -5.21 13.32
CA VAL A 109 7.17 -6.22 14.38
C VAL A 109 8.46 -7.05 14.51
N ARG A 110 8.88 -7.30 15.74
CA ARG A 110 9.99 -8.20 16.09
C ARG A 110 9.54 -9.66 16.10
N GLU A 111 10.51 -10.57 16.10
CA GLU A 111 10.26 -11.98 16.42
C GLU A 111 9.49 -12.08 17.75
N GLY A 112 8.35 -12.76 17.73
CA GLY A 112 7.42 -12.85 18.87
C GLY A 112 6.30 -11.80 18.90
N GLY A 113 6.10 -11.01 17.84
CA GLY A 113 4.85 -10.24 17.69
C GLY A 113 4.78 -8.91 18.44
N ARG A 114 5.92 -8.42 18.93
CA ARG A 114 6.05 -7.13 19.63
C ARG A 114 6.50 -6.04 18.67
N TRP A 115 6.04 -4.81 18.87
CA TRP A 115 6.48 -3.66 18.08
C TRP A 115 7.99 -3.42 18.18
N ILE A 116 8.61 -2.98 17.08
CA ILE A 116 9.99 -2.46 17.11
C ILE A 116 10.05 -1.14 17.90
N THR A 117 11.22 -0.82 18.45
CA THR A 117 11.48 0.47 19.10
C THR A 117 11.85 1.52 18.04
N PRO A 118 11.31 2.76 18.07
CA PRO A 118 10.33 3.28 19.03
C PRO A 118 8.90 2.78 18.75
N THR A 119 8.24 2.26 19.80
CA THR A 119 6.96 1.53 19.64
C THR A 119 5.84 2.41 19.13
N GLU A 120 5.75 3.66 19.56
CA GLU A 120 4.75 4.61 19.07
C GLU A 120 4.87 4.81 17.55
N ARG A 121 6.10 5.00 17.04
CA ARG A 121 6.35 5.15 15.61
C ARG A 121 5.94 3.90 14.83
N ALA A 122 6.27 2.72 15.35
CA ALA A 122 5.88 1.44 14.73
C ALA A 122 4.36 1.28 14.66
N VAL A 123 3.66 1.58 15.75
CA VAL A 123 2.19 1.57 15.80
C VAL A 123 1.60 2.56 14.79
N ARG A 124 2.12 3.80 14.69
CA ARG A 124 1.65 4.80 13.72
C ARG A 124 1.81 4.31 12.27
N TYR A 125 2.91 3.64 11.93
CA TYR A 125 3.05 3.02 10.61
C TYR A 125 2.03 1.89 10.42
N GLY A 126 1.78 1.06 11.44
CA GLY A 126 0.74 0.04 11.40
C GLY A 126 -0.65 0.64 11.13
N VAL A 127 -1.00 1.72 11.83
CA VAL A 127 -2.25 2.47 11.60
C VAL A 127 -2.32 3.03 10.20
N ALA A 128 -1.23 3.62 9.68
CA ALA A 128 -1.20 4.18 8.33
C ALA A 128 -1.48 3.12 7.26
N VAL A 129 -0.85 1.96 7.40
CA VAL A 129 -0.97 0.83 6.48
C VAL A 129 -2.38 0.22 6.53
N LEU A 130 -2.92 0.00 7.72
CA LEU A 130 -4.28 -0.54 7.85
C LEU A 130 -5.34 0.48 7.37
N THR A 131 -5.12 1.78 7.57
CA THR A 131 -5.99 2.82 7.00
C THR A 131 -6.01 2.76 5.47
N LEU A 132 -4.85 2.51 4.85
CA LEU A 132 -4.79 2.28 3.40
C LEU A 132 -5.52 1.00 3.00
N ALA A 133 -5.33 -0.11 3.74
CA ALA A 133 -6.01 -1.38 3.46
C ALA A 133 -7.55 -1.23 3.49
N VAL A 134 -8.09 -0.54 4.50
CA VAL A 134 -9.53 -0.22 4.58
C VAL A 134 -9.99 0.60 3.35
N ARG A 135 -9.21 1.60 2.93
CA ARG A 135 -9.51 2.38 1.71
C ARG A 135 -9.47 1.55 0.43
N LEU A 136 -8.68 0.48 0.42
CA LEU A 136 -8.64 -0.51 -0.67
C LEU A 136 -9.76 -1.55 -0.56
N ARG A 137 -10.72 -1.36 0.37
CA ARG A 137 -11.88 -2.22 0.65
C ARG A 137 -11.55 -3.54 1.34
N ASP A 138 -10.49 -3.56 2.13
CA ASP A 138 -10.19 -4.67 3.03
C ASP A 138 -11.02 -4.58 4.32
N GLY A 139 -12.15 -5.29 4.36
CA GLY A 139 -12.99 -5.34 5.55
C GLY A 139 -12.31 -6.01 6.76
N SER A 140 -11.31 -6.88 6.54
CA SER A 140 -10.57 -7.50 7.63
C SER A 140 -9.62 -6.52 8.31
N ALA A 141 -9.21 -5.47 7.60
CA ALA A 141 -8.34 -4.42 8.13
C ALA A 141 -9.06 -3.47 9.10
N GLU A 142 -10.38 -3.31 9.03
CA GLU A 142 -11.14 -2.39 9.91
C GLU A 142 -11.03 -2.80 11.38
N SER A 143 -11.26 -4.08 11.68
CA SER A 143 -11.13 -4.62 13.04
C SER A 143 -9.70 -4.46 13.58
N ALA A 144 -8.69 -4.75 12.76
CA ALA A 144 -7.30 -4.58 13.14
C ALA A 144 -6.94 -3.10 13.35
N LEU A 145 -7.47 -2.19 12.53
CA LEU A 145 -7.25 -0.75 12.64
C LEU A 145 -7.77 -0.21 13.97
N ASN A 146 -8.99 -0.59 14.35
CA ASN A 146 -9.59 -0.19 15.63
C ASN A 146 -8.75 -0.65 16.83
N ILE A 147 -8.20 -1.87 16.77
CA ILE A 147 -7.30 -2.38 17.81
C ILE A 147 -6.03 -1.54 17.91
N LEU A 148 -5.41 -1.20 16.77
CA LEU A 148 -4.17 -0.42 16.76
C LEU A 148 -4.36 1.04 17.13
N GLN A 149 -5.48 1.66 16.76
CA GLN A 149 -5.81 3.02 17.19
C GLN A 149 -5.98 3.10 18.70
N ASN A 150 -6.64 2.10 19.32
CA ASN A 150 -6.72 2.00 20.76
C ASN A 150 -5.33 1.81 21.41
N GLU A 151 -4.47 0.98 20.82
CA GLU A 151 -3.09 0.81 21.32
C GLU A 151 -2.27 2.10 21.20
N LEU A 152 -2.47 2.87 20.13
CA LEU A 152 -1.81 4.17 19.93
C LEU A 152 -2.27 5.19 20.97
N ALA A 153 -3.57 5.27 21.23
CA ALA A 153 -4.14 6.17 22.23
C ALA A 153 -3.58 5.91 23.64
N VAL A 154 -3.45 4.63 24.02
CA VAL A 154 -2.85 4.22 25.32
C VAL A 154 -1.37 4.57 25.42
N LYS A 155 -0.66 4.67 24.29
CA LYS A 155 0.78 5.01 24.26
C LYS A 155 1.05 6.51 24.15
N ALA A 156 0.06 7.29 23.74
CA ALA A 156 0.17 8.74 23.55
C ALA A 156 -0.30 9.56 24.76
N GLY A 157 -1.07 8.95 25.67
CA GLY A 157 -1.41 9.49 27.00
C GLY A 157 -0.43 9.04 28.06
#